data_AF-A0A8T6SHP8-F1
#
_entry.id   AF-A0A8T6SHP8-F1
#
_cell.length_a   1.000
_cell.length_b   1.000
_cell.length_c   1.000
_cell.angle_alpha   90.00
_cell.angle_beta   90.00
_cell.angle_gamma   90.00
#
_symmetry.space_group_name_H-M   'P 1'
#
loop_
_entity.id
_entity.type
_entity.pdbx_description
1 polymer ?
#
loop_
_entity_poly.entity_id
_entity_poly.type
_entity_poly.pdbx_seq_one_letter_code
_entity_poly.pdbx_strand_id
1 'polypeptide(L)'
;RLRELIKIDKTYKKAVEAAAAGWLDAIVVKNFDTAFTCTETLRKMKLGRIKIIPTEGIIDLESPEIPDKNGVEGPAYVFTKCADKYKAAVGFVFGDTLVVSNDKTALDLSSQGYRTVTVDGDVYEAGGGLESGYYRAPIDLSSIIPSDA
;
A
#
# COMPACT_ATOMS: atom_id res chain seq x y z
N ARG A 1 -12.65 -1.42 4.86
CA ARG A 1 -11.23 -0.99 4.64
C ARG A 1 -10.79 -1.39 3.24
N LEU A 2 -9.76 -0.77 2.65
CA LEU A 2 -9.33 -1.11 1.28
C LEU A 2 -9.03 -2.61 1.09
N ARG A 3 -8.40 -3.28 2.07
CA ARG A 3 -8.14 -4.73 2.05
C ARG A 3 -9.38 -5.61 1.85
N GLU A 4 -10.57 -5.14 2.21
CA GLU A 4 -11.83 -5.87 2.05
C GLU A 4 -12.46 -5.61 0.68
N LEU A 5 -11.98 -4.61 -0.05
CA LEU A 5 -12.52 -4.13 -1.33
C LEU A 5 -11.70 -4.60 -2.53
N ILE A 6 -10.52 -5.19 -2.29
CA ILE A 6 -9.61 -5.69 -3.31
C ILE A 6 -9.33 -7.18 -3.11
N LYS A 7 -9.04 -7.89 -4.20
CA LYS A 7 -8.48 -9.25 -4.18
C LYS A 7 -7.04 -9.17 -4.68
N ILE A 8 -6.12 -9.77 -3.94
CA ILE A 8 -4.69 -9.77 -4.27
C ILE A 8 -4.31 -11.14 -4.84
N ASP A 9 -3.48 -11.15 -5.89
CA ASP A 9 -2.87 -12.39 -6.39
C ASP A 9 -2.02 -13.03 -5.29
N LYS A 10 -2.23 -14.33 -5.04
CA LYS A 10 -1.54 -15.05 -3.96
C LYS A 10 -0.03 -15.05 -4.15
N THR A 11 0.45 -15.12 -5.39
CA THR A 11 1.87 -15.14 -5.73
C THR A 11 2.55 -13.83 -5.32
N TYR A 12 1.85 -12.71 -5.48
CA TYR A 12 2.37 -11.37 -5.22
C TYR A 12 1.86 -10.77 -3.91
N LYS A 13 1.29 -11.59 -3.02
CA LYS A 13 0.65 -11.11 -1.79
C LYS A 13 1.59 -10.26 -0.94
N LYS A 14 2.81 -10.74 -0.69
CA LYS A 14 3.81 -10.01 0.11
C LYS A 14 4.17 -8.68 -0.53
N ALA A 15 4.48 -8.69 -1.82
CA ALA A 15 4.81 -7.50 -2.60
C ALA A 15 3.70 -6.44 -2.53
N VAL A 16 2.44 -6.84 -2.74
CA VAL A 16 1.30 -5.92 -2.70
C VAL A 16 1.03 -5.41 -1.27
N GLU A 17 1.14 -6.27 -0.25
CA GLU A 17 0.97 -5.84 1.14
C GLU A 17 2.04 -4.82 1.57
N ALA A 18 3.29 -5.05 1.18
CA ALA A 18 4.40 -4.14 1.44
C ALA A 18 4.28 -2.83 0.63
N ALA A 19 4.01 -2.93 -0.67
CA ALA A 19 3.80 -1.77 -1.56
C ALA A 19 2.74 -0.82 -1.03
N ALA A 20 1.69 -1.35 -0.40
CA ALA A 20 0.61 -0.53 0.15
C ALA A 20 1.05 0.36 1.32
N ALA A 21 2.21 0.14 1.96
CA ALA A 21 2.70 0.95 3.08
C ALA A 21 1.61 1.24 4.15
N GLY A 22 0.80 0.24 4.48
CA GLY A 22 -0.32 0.35 5.44
C GLY A 22 -1.61 1.01 4.92
N TRP A 23 -1.68 1.44 3.64
CA TRP A 23 -2.91 1.97 3.03
C TRP A 23 -4.01 0.91 2.84
N LEU A 24 -3.69 -0.37 2.92
CA LEU A 24 -4.69 -1.46 2.94
C LEU A 24 -5.71 -1.31 4.08
N ASP A 25 -5.32 -0.70 5.20
CA ASP A 25 -6.20 -0.45 6.34
C ASP A 25 -6.95 0.88 6.27
N ALA A 26 -6.77 1.65 5.19
CA ALA A 26 -7.48 2.89 4.98
C ALA A 26 -9.00 2.68 4.85
N ILE A 27 -9.76 3.68 5.32
CA ILE A 27 -11.20 3.76 5.11
C ILE A 27 -11.45 4.40 3.75
N VAL A 28 -12.18 3.69 2.89
CA VAL A 28 -12.57 4.21 1.57
C VAL A 28 -13.93 4.89 1.70
N VAL A 29 -14.02 6.15 1.29
CA VAL A 29 -15.23 6.98 1.38
C VAL A 29 -15.61 7.52 0.00
N LYS A 30 -16.82 8.06 -0.15
CA LYS A 30 -17.29 8.56 -1.46
C LYS A 30 -16.48 9.76 -1.95
N ASN A 31 -16.33 10.78 -1.11
CA ASN A 31 -15.77 12.08 -1.48
C ASN A 31 -15.11 12.78 -0.28
N PHE A 32 -14.54 13.96 -0.53
CA PHE A 32 -13.85 14.76 0.50
C PHE A 32 -14.78 15.27 1.61
N ASP A 33 -16.05 15.60 1.33
CA ASP A 33 -17.00 16.02 2.37
C ASP A 33 -17.20 14.92 3.43
N THR A 34 -17.32 13.67 2.97
CA THR A 34 -17.39 12.51 3.85
C THR A 34 -16.10 12.34 4.64
N ALA A 35 -14.93 12.50 3.97
CA ALA A 35 -13.64 12.41 4.63
C ALA A 35 -13.48 13.47 5.74
N PHE A 36 -13.86 14.73 5.48
CA PHE A 36 -13.78 15.81 6.46
C PHE A 36 -14.65 15.53 7.67
N THR A 37 -15.90 15.10 7.45
CA THR A 37 -16.83 14.70 8.51
C THR A 37 -16.23 13.60 9.40
N CYS A 38 -15.57 12.60 8.81
CA CYS A 38 -14.85 11.57 9.57
C CYS A 38 -13.72 12.19 10.42
N THR A 39 -12.86 13.02 9.83
CA THR A 39 -11.72 13.61 10.57
C THR A 39 -12.16 14.56 11.68
N GLU A 40 -13.25 15.31 11.50
CA GLU A 40 -13.81 16.16 12.55
C GLU A 40 -14.31 15.34 13.74
N THR A 41 -15.02 14.25 13.46
CA THR A 41 -15.49 13.31 14.49
C THR A 41 -14.32 12.71 15.27
N LEU A 42 -13.27 12.26 14.57
CA LEU A 42 -12.06 11.74 15.21
C LEU A 42 -11.38 12.76 16.12
N ARG A 43 -11.26 14.03 15.68
CA ARG A 43 -10.67 15.10 16.50
C ARG A 43 -11.52 15.42 17.72
N LYS A 44 -12.85 15.57 17.56
CA LYS A 44 -13.78 15.85 18.67
C LYS A 44 -13.74 14.75 19.74
N MET A 45 -13.63 13.49 19.32
CA MET A 45 -13.57 12.34 20.23
C MET A 45 -12.15 11.94 20.67
N LYS A 46 -11.11 12.69 20.25
CA LYS A 46 -9.69 12.41 20.55
C LYS A 46 -9.27 10.98 20.17
N LEU A 47 -9.77 10.48 19.05
CA LEU A 47 -9.43 9.16 18.52
C LEU A 47 -8.12 9.20 17.72
N GLY A 48 -7.51 8.03 17.54
CA GLY A 48 -6.25 7.86 16.82
C GLY A 48 -6.30 8.28 15.35
N ARG A 49 -5.13 8.53 14.76
CA ARG A 49 -4.98 8.86 13.34
C ARG A 49 -5.37 7.66 12.47
N ILE A 50 -6.08 7.93 11.38
CA ILE A 50 -6.40 6.94 10.36
C ILE A 50 -6.04 7.44 8.97
N LYS A 51 -5.94 6.52 8.02
CA LYS A 51 -5.86 6.80 6.58
C LYS A 51 -7.26 6.77 5.97
N ILE A 52 -7.57 7.73 5.10
CA ILE A 52 -8.84 7.80 4.37
C ILE A 52 -8.54 8.01 2.89
N ILE A 53 -9.28 7.32 2.02
CA ILE A 53 -9.17 7.44 0.56
C ILE A 53 -10.57 7.79 0.01
N PRO A 54 -10.80 9.01 -0.52
CA PRO A 54 -12.06 9.33 -1.19
C PRO A 54 -12.09 8.72 -2.59
N THR A 55 -13.20 8.15 -3.07
CA THR A 55 -13.26 7.58 -4.44
C THR A 55 -13.46 8.63 -5.52
N GLU A 56 -14.00 9.80 -5.16
CA GLU A 56 -14.20 10.96 -6.03
C GLU A 56 -13.15 12.03 -5.73
N GLY A 57 -12.60 12.67 -6.77
CA GLY A 57 -11.64 13.75 -6.63
C GLY A 57 -10.19 13.32 -6.33
N ILE A 58 -9.89 12.01 -6.38
CA ILE A 58 -8.50 11.54 -6.45
C ILE A 58 -7.91 12.02 -7.77
N ILE A 59 -6.74 12.64 -7.69
CA ILE A 59 -5.90 12.90 -8.84
C ILE A 59 -5.26 11.57 -9.21
N ASP A 60 -5.57 11.08 -10.41
CA ASP A 60 -4.88 9.94 -10.97
C ASP A 60 -3.45 10.40 -11.29
N LEU A 61 -2.47 9.87 -10.55
CA LEU A 61 -1.07 10.13 -10.88
C LEU A 61 -0.75 9.30 -12.11
N GLU A 62 -0.14 9.93 -13.12
CA GLU A 62 0.34 9.19 -14.29
C GLU A 62 1.21 8.03 -13.82
N SER A 63 0.83 6.82 -14.21
CA SER A 63 1.65 5.65 -13.95
C SER A 63 2.99 5.87 -14.66
N PRO A 64 4.13 5.66 -13.98
CA PRO A 64 5.42 5.79 -14.63
C PRO A 64 5.50 4.81 -15.80
N GLU A 65 6.19 5.23 -16.86
CA GLU A 65 6.45 4.35 -18.01
C GLU A 65 7.13 3.07 -17.52
N ILE A 66 6.58 1.92 -17.91
CA ILE A 66 7.09 0.64 -17.44
C ILE A 66 8.41 0.38 -18.17
N PRO A 67 9.55 0.25 -17.46
CA PRO A 67 10.83 -0.02 -18.10
C PRO A 67 10.82 -1.39 -18.79
N ASP A 68 11.29 -1.45 -20.05
CA ASP A 68 11.56 -2.72 -20.73
C ASP A 68 12.86 -3.33 -20.19
N LYS A 69 12.77 -3.97 -19.01
CA LYS A 69 13.91 -4.55 -18.30
C LYS A 69 13.57 -5.91 -17.72
N ASN A 70 14.50 -6.85 -17.91
CA ASN A 70 14.40 -8.18 -17.30
C ASN A 70 14.26 -8.09 -15.78
N GLY A 71 13.27 -8.82 -15.27
CA GLY A 71 12.97 -8.89 -13.84
C GLY A 71 11.96 -7.85 -13.35
N VAL A 72 11.38 -7.04 -14.25
CA VAL A 72 10.16 -6.27 -13.96
C VAL A 72 8.95 -7.15 -14.23
N GLU A 73 8.15 -7.39 -13.19
CA GLU A 73 6.92 -8.19 -13.28
C GLU A 73 5.74 -7.32 -13.73
N GLY A 74 5.76 -6.03 -13.37
CA GLY A 74 4.77 -5.03 -13.77
C GLY A 74 4.33 -4.13 -12.61
N PRO A 75 3.41 -3.19 -12.84
CA PRO A 75 2.88 -2.32 -11.79
C PRO A 75 2.11 -3.10 -10.72
N ALA A 76 2.25 -2.70 -9.46
CA ALA A 76 1.64 -3.39 -8.32
C ALA A 76 0.10 -3.50 -8.43
N TYR A 77 -0.57 -2.51 -9.03
CA TYR A 77 -2.02 -2.55 -9.20
C TYR A 77 -2.52 -3.70 -10.09
N VAL A 78 -1.69 -4.19 -11.03
CA VAL A 78 -2.05 -5.28 -11.96
C VAL A 78 -2.26 -6.60 -11.21
N PHE A 79 -1.58 -6.78 -10.08
CA PHE A 79 -1.71 -7.96 -9.22
C PHE A 79 -2.87 -7.85 -8.22
N THR A 80 -3.78 -6.89 -8.45
CA THR A 80 -4.99 -6.70 -7.66
C THR A 80 -6.24 -6.68 -8.53
N LYS A 81 -7.39 -7.02 -7.96
CA LYS A 81 -8.71 -6.94 -8.62
C LYS A 81 -9.69 -6.23 -7.71
N CYS A 82 -10.46 -5.29 -8.25
CA CYS A 82 -11.50 -4.57 -7.52
C CYS A 82 -12.66 -4.20 -8.46
N ALA A 83 -13.77 -3.71 -7.90
CA ALA A 83 -14.85 -3.11 -8.67
C ALA A 83 -14.41 -1.74 -9.23
N ASP A 84 -14.96 -1.32 -10.37
CA ASP A 84 -14.55 -0.09 -11.07
C ASP A 84 -14.54 1.17 -10.20
N LYS A 85 -15.52 1.31 -9.32
CA LYS A 85 -15.61 2.42 -8.34
C LYS A 85 -14.41 2.53 -7.38
N TYR A 86 -13.58 1.50 -7.28
CA TYR A 86 -12.40 1.47 -6.41
C TYR A 86 -11.08 1.55 -7.19
N LYS A 87 -11.12 1.62 -8.54
CA LYS A 87 -9.90 1.71 -9.37
C LYS A 87 -9.05 2.92 -9.00
N ALA A 88 -9.66 4.08 -8.78
CA ALA A 88 -8.94 5.28 -8.36
C ALA A 88 -8.23 5.10 -7.00
N ALA A 89 -8.85 4.39 -6.05
CA ALA A 89 -8.23 4.09 -4.76
C ALA A 89 -7.06 3.11 -4.91
N VAL A 90 -7.19 2.12 -5.80
CA VAL A 90 -6.11 1.17 -6.11
C VAL A 90 -4.96 1.89 -6.82
N GLY A 91 -5.25 2.75 -7.81
CA GLY A 91 -4.26 3.56 -8.51
C GLY A 91 -3.50 4.49 -7.55
N PHE A 92 -4.21 5.16 -6.64
CA PHE A 92 -3.58 5.99 -5.60
C PHE A 92 -2.59 5.21 -4.72
N VAL A 93 -2.91 3.96 -4.36
CA VAL A 93 -2.07 3.17 -3.44
C VAL A 93 -0.91 2.46 -4.16
N PHE A 94 -1.08 2.07 -5.41
CA PHE A 94 -0.17 1.14 -6.10
C PHE A 94 0.36 1.67 -7.43
N GLY A 95 -0.11 2.83 -7.90
CA GLY A 95 0.15 3.37 -9.23
C GLY A 95 1.61 3.79 -9.47
N ASP A 96 2.34 4.08 -8.39
CA ASP A 96 3.74 4.52 -8.44
C ASP A 96 4.74 3.36 -8.28
N THR A 97 4.28 2.14 -8.02
CA THR A 97 5.13 1.04 -7.54
C THR A 97 5.22 -0.10 -8.56
N LEU A 98 6.44 -0.46 -8.94
CA LEU A 98 6.73 -1.61 -9.79
C LEU A 98 7.09 -2.84 -8.95
N VAL A 99 6.51 -3.99 -9.28
CA VAL A 99 6.91 -5.28 -8.74
C VAL A 99 8.09 -5.82 -9.55
N VAL A 100 9.12 -6.27 -8.86
CA VAL A 100 10.34 -6.82 -9.45
C VAL A 100 10.72 -8.15 -8.82
N SER A 101 11.47 -8.96 -9.56
CA SER A 101 11.83 -10.31 -9.16
C SER A 101 12.94 -10.40 -8.10
N ASN A 102 13.80 -9.37 -7.97
CA ASN A 102 14.97 -9.42 -7.09
C ASN A 102 15.52 -8.02 -6.73
N ASP A 103 16.32 -7.97 -5.65
CA ASP A 103 16.91 -6.75 -5.08
C ASP A 103 17.81 -5.98 -6.04
N LYS A 104 18.55 -6.68 -6.91
CA LYS A 104 19.46 -6.02 -7.85
C LYS A 104 18.67 -5.20 -8.87
N THR A 105 17.59 -5.75 -9.40
CA THR A 105 16.68 -5.02 -10.28
C THR A 105 15.98 -3.89 -9.52
N ALA A 106 15.55 -4.15 -8.27
CA ALA A 106 14.89 -3.16 -7.43
C ALA A 106 15.76 -1.91 -7.19
N LEU A 107 17.00 -2.11 -6.74
CA LEU A 107 17.94 -1.03 -6.44
C LEU A 107 18.33 -0.22 -7.68
N ASP A 108 18.54 -0.90 -8.81
CA ASP A 108 18.89 -0.26 -10.07
C ASP A 108 17.78 0.67 -10.58
N LEU A 109 16.53 0.22 -10.53
CA LEU A 109 15.36 1.02 -10.91
C LEU A 109 15.06 2.12 -9.87
N SER A 110 15.24 1.84 -8.59
CA SER A 110 15.12 2.84 -7.52
C SER A 110 16.08 4.00 -7.72
N SER A 111 17.31 3.71 -8.16
CA SER A 111 18.32 4.73 -8.51
C SER A 111 17.95 5.58 -9.73
N GLN A 112 17.01 5.10 -10.55
CA GLN A 112 16.46 5.82 -11.71
C GLN A 112 15.16 6.57 -11.38
N GLY A 113 14.72 6.54 -10.13
CA GLY A 113 13.53 7.26 -9.67
C GLY A 113 12.24 6.45 -9.67
N TYR A 114 12.30 5.13 -9.85
CA TYR A 114 11.13 4.26 -9.70
C TYR A 114 10.97 3.78 -8.26
N ARG A 115 9.76 3.80 -7.73
CA ARG A 115 9.47 3.02 -6.52
C ARG A 115 9.29 1.56 -6.91
N THR A 116 9.99 0.65 -6.24
CA THR A 116 9.92 -0.79 -6.55
C THR A 116 9.69 -1.62 -5.30
N VAL A 117 9.12 -2.81 -5.50
CA VAL A 117 8.95 -3.82 -4.46
C VAL A 117 9.35 -5.19 -4.99
N THR A 118 10.12 -5.95 -4.23
CA THR A 118 10.43 -7.33 -4.62
C THR A 118 9.24 -8.25 -4.40
N VAL A 119 9.22 -9.40 -5.08
CA VAL A 119 8.22 -10.46 -4.83
C VAL A 119 8.16 -10.91 -3.36
N ASP A 120 9.27 -10.76 -2.63
CA ASP A 120 9.37 -11.08 -1.20
C ASP A 120 8.92 -9.94 -0.27
N GLY A 121 8.67 -8.75 -0.80
CA GLY A 121 8.10 -7.62 -0.06
C GLY A 121 9.10 -6.58 0.43
N ASP A 122 10.34 -6.60 -0.05
CA ASP A 122 11.30 -5.53 0.22
C ASP A 122 11.00 -4.34 -0.69
N VAL A 123 10.87 -3.14 -0.11
CA VAL A 123 10.46 -1.93 -0.82
C VAL A 123 11.65 -1.00 -0.98
N TYR A 124 11.85 -0.52 -2.20
CA TYR A 124 12.86 0.45 -2.56
C TYR A 124 12.17 1.72 -3.05
N GLU A 125 12.31 2.80 -2.28
CA GLU A 125 11.74 4.10 -2.60
C GLU A 125 12.47 4.75 -3.77
N ALA A 126 11.77 5.58 -4.54
CA ALA A 126 12.39 6.40 -5.58
C ALA A 126 13.48 7.28 -4.97
N GLY A 127 14.73 7.13 -5.41
CA GLY A 127 15.88 7.85 -4.84
C GLY A 127 16.63 7.14 -3.72
N GLY A 128 16.35 5.86 -3.45
CA GLY A 128 17.26 4.95 -2.72
C GLY A 128 16.91 4.63 -1.27
N GLY A 129 15.73 5.02 -0.77
CA GLY A 129 15.23 4.53 0.53
C GLY A 129 14.91 3.03 0.46
N LEU A 130 15.10 2.31 1.57
CA LEU A 130 14.85 0.86 1.67
C LEU A 130 14.04 0.52 2.93
N GLU A 131 12.96 -0.23 2.75
CA GLU A 131 12.20 -0.90 3.80
C GLU A 131 12.30 -2.43 3.59
N SER A 132 12.88 -3.14 4.54
CA SER A 132 13.17 -4.57 4.46
C SER A 132 13.18 -5.22 5.84
N GLY A 133 13.10 -6.54 5.89
CA GLY A 133 13.15 -7.36 7.11
C GLY A 133 11.94 -8.27 7.27
N TYR A 134 11.87 -8.97 8.40
CA TYR A 134 10.76 -9.88 8.67
C TYR A 134 9.61 -9.17 9.36
N TYR A 135 8.39 -9.43 8.87
CA TYR A 135 7.16 -9.03 9.56
C TYR A 135 7.17 -9.62 10.99
N ARG A 136 7.20 -8.74 11.99
CA ARG A 136 6.89 -9.09 13.38
C ARG A 136 5.40 -8.84 13.60
N ALA A 137 4.67 -9.91 13.92
CA ALA A 137 3.32 -9.76 14.45
C ALA A 137 3.36 -8.81 15.66
N PRO A 138 2.34 -7.96 15.84
CA PRO A 138 2.21 -7.16 17.06
C PRO A 138 2.35 -8.08 18.26
N ILE A 139 3.16 -7.66 19.24
CA ILE A 139 3.33 -8.42 20.48
C ILE A 139 1.94 -8.61 21.08
N ASP A 140 1.54 -9.86 21.30
CA ASP A 140 0.32 -10.16 22.02
C ASP A 140 0.51 -9.78 23.48
N LEU A 141 0.08 -8.57 23.83
CA LEU A 141 0.21 -8.04 25.18
C LEU A 141 -0.61 -8.85 26.21
N SER A 142 -1.58 -9.67 25.76
CA SER A 142 -2.29 -10.58 26.67
C SER A 142 -1.36 -11.65 27.27
N SER A 143 -0.23 -11.94 26.62
CA SER A 143 0.81 -12.82 27.15
C SER A 143 1.69 -12.18 28.23
N ILE A 144 1.63 -10.85 28.40
CA ILE A 144 2.46 -10.07 29.33
C ILE A 144 1.64 -9.54 30.51
N ILE A 145 0.33 -9.42 30.36
CA ILE A 145 -0.57 -9.04 31.46
C ILE A 145 -0.72 -10.26 32.38
N PRO A 146 -0.29 -10.19 33.65
CA PRO A 146 -0.59 -11.23 34.62
C PRO A 146 -2.10 -11.41 34.70
N SER A 147 -2.60 -12.63 34.48
CA SER A 147 -4.00 -12.91 34.78
C SER A 147 -4.17 -12.82 36.29
N ASP A 148 -5.02 -11.90 36.76
CA ASP A 148 -5.49 -11.95 38.14
C ASP A 148 -6.25 -13.27 38.33
N ALA A 149 -5.58 -14.24 38.94
CA ALA A 149 -6.14 -15.52 39.36
C ALA A 149 -6.94 -15.35 40.66
#